data_AF-A0A0A0JL96-F1
#
_entry.id   AF-A0A0A0JL96-F1
#
_cell.length_a   1.000
_cell.length_b   1.000
_cell.length_c   1.000
_cell.angle_alpha   90.00
_cell.angle_beta   90.00
_cell.angle_gamma   90.00
#
_symmetry.space_group_name_H-M   'P 1'
#
loop_
_entity.id
_entity.type
_entity.pdbx_description
1 polymer ?
#
loop_
_entity_poly.entity_id
_entity_poly.type
_entity_poly.pdbx_seq_one_letter_code
_entity_poly.pdbx_strand_id
1 'polypeptide(L)' 'MVIDVDDVDATWNAVVARGVDPAEDLVDRPWGLRDFRVHDPDGYYRRFTNRRG' A
#
# COMPACT_ATOMS: atom_id res chain seq x y z
N MET A 1 10.51 -1.45 -0.72
CA MET A 1 10.27 -2.90 -0.42
C MET A 1 8.78 -3.22 -0.56
N VAL A 2 8.44 -4.44 -0.96
CA VAL A 2 7.05 -4.94 -1.05
C VAL A 2 6.65 -5.61 0.26
N ILE A 3 5.42 -5.35 0.70
CA ILE A 3 4.79 -5.92 1.89
C ILE A 3 3.49 -6.57 1.42
N ASP A 4 3.40 -7.88 1.58
CA ASP A 4 2.20 -8.65 1.25
C ASP A 4 1.24 -8.65 2.44
N VAL A 5 0.02 -8.16 2.22
CA VAL A 5 -1.05 -8.09 3.22
C VAL A 5 -2.23 -8.94 2.78
N ASP A 6 -3.02 -9.41 3.75
CA ASP A 6 -4.22 -10.20 3.46
C ASP A 6 -5.32 -9.37 2.78
N ASP A 7 -5.46 -8.11 3.19
CA ASP A 7 -6.45 -7.16 2.67
C ASP A 7 -5.82 -5.76 2.55
N VAL A 8 -5.52 -5.37 1.31
CA VAL A 8 -4.87 -4.09 0.98
C VAL A 8 -5.81 -2.90 1.14
N ASP A 9 -7.13 -3.08 0.95
CA ASP A 9 -8.13 -2.03 1.15
C ASP A 9 -8.30 -1.71 2.64
N ALA A 10 -8.39 -2.76 3.48
CA ALA A 10 -8.42 -2.59 4.94
C ALA A 10 -7.12 -1.94 5.45
N THR A 11 -5.97 -2.36 4.90
CA THR A 11 -4.66 -1.78 5.25
C THR A 11 -4.59 -0.30 4.85
N TRP A 12 -5.03 0.05 3.63
CA TRP A 12 -5.11 1.42 3.15
C TRP A 12 -5.94 2.31 4.08
N ASN A 13 -7.16 1.88 4.43
CA ASN A 13 -8.04 2.62 5.33
C ASN A 13 -7.38 2.88 6.69
N ALA A 14 -6.68 1.88 7.24
CA ALA A 14 -5.98 2.00 8.50
C ALA A 14 -4.73 2.91 8.42
N VAL A 15 -4.11 3.03 7.26
CA VAL A 15 -2.96 3.94 7.03
C VAL A 15 -3.45 5.39 6.93
N VAL A 16 -4.46 5.66 6.09
CA VAL A 16 -5.02 7.00 5.91
C VAL A 16 -5.68 7.51 7.19
N ALA A 17 -6.38 6.66 7.94
CA ALA A 17 -6.99 7.04 9.22
C ALA A 17 -5.96 7.46 10.28
N ARG A 18 -4.69 7.07 10.13
CA ARG A 18 -3.58 7.50 11.00
C ARG A 18 -2.90 8.80 10.51
N GLY A 19 -3.41 9.41 9.44
CA GLY A 19 -2.86 10.64 8.87
C GLY A 19 -1.57 10.43 8.09
N VAL A 20 -1.27 9.21 7.65
CA VAL A 20 -0.11 8.92 6.79
C VAL A 20 -0.44 9.33 5.36
N ASP A 21 0.37 10.21 4.79
CA ASP A 21 0.23 10.64 3.41
C ASP A 21 0.81 9.56 2.46
N PRO A 22 0.02 9.05 1.51
CA PRO A 22 0.49 8.07 0.54
C PRO A 22 1.42 8.71 -0.49
N ALA A 23 2.51 8.00 -0.81
CA ALA A 23 3.37 8.33 -1.94
C ALA A 23 2.67 8.01 -3.28
N GLU A 24 1.76 7.03 -3.27
CA GLU A 24 0.89 6.69 -4.37
C GLU A 24 -0.40 6.08 -3.80
N ASP A 25 -1.54 6.58 -4.26
CA ASP A 25 -2.86 6.14 -3.81
C ASP A 25 -3.12 4.67 -4.12
N LEU A 26 -4.09 4.09 -3.41
CA LEU A 26 -4.58 2.75 -3.68
C LEU A 26 -5.16 2.66 -5.09
N VAL A 27 -4.55 1.82 -5.93
CA VAL A 27 -4.88 1.73 -7.34
C VAL A 27 -4.86 0.29 -7.85
N ASP A 28 -5.78 -0.01 -8.77
CA ASP A 28 -5.76 -1.24 -9.54
C ASP A 28 -4.76 -1.15 -10.68
N ARG A 29 -3.86 -2.13 -10.75
CA ARG A 29 -2.81 -2.22 -11.75
C ARG A 29 -3.29 -3.01 -12.98
N PRO A 30 -2.80 -2.67 -14.19
CA PRO A 30 -3.16 -3.40 -15.41
C PRO A 30 -2.83 -4.91 -15.39
N TRP A 31 -1.90 -5.33 -14.55
CA TRP A 31 -1.50 -6.75 -14.35
C TRP A 31 -2.26 -7.43 -13.20
N GLY A 32 -3.41 -6.89 -12.77
CA GLY A 32 -4.34 -7.53 -11.83
C GLY A 32 -3.92 -7.48 -10.37
N LEU A 33 -3.01 -6.57 -9.99
CA LEU A 33 -2.69 -6.30 -8.59
C LEU A 33 -3.40 -5.04 -8.12
N ARG A 34 -3.63 -4.94 -6.82
CA ARG A 34 -4.11 -3.74 -6.15
C ARG A 34 -3.10 -3.37 -5.08
N ASP A 35 -2.52 -2.18 -5.17
CA ASP A 35 -1.45 -1.74 -4.28
C ASP A 35 -1.47 -0.22 -4.03
N PHE A 36 -0.81 0.20 -2.95
CA PHE A 36 -0.53 1.61 -2.63
C PHE A 36 0.91 1.75 -2.13
N ARG A 37 1.40 2.98 -2.01
CA ARG A 37 2.75 3.27 -1.50
C ARG A 37 2.74 4.34 -0.42
N VAL A 38 3.65 4.20 0.53
CA VAL A 38 3.92 5.22 1.57
C VAL A 38 5.42 5.48 1.65
N HIS A 39 5.78 6.70 2.06
CA HIS A 39 7.14 7.00 2.47
C HIS A 39 7.42 6.43 3.86
N ASP A 40 8.58 5.79 4.02
CA ASP A 40 9.14 5.52 5.34
C ASP A 40 9.96 6.73 5.84
N PRO A 41 10.31 6.77 7.14
CA PRO A 41 11.09 7.86 7.71
C PRO A 41 12.49 8.04 7.09
N ASP A 42 13.02 7.00 6.45
CA ASP A 42 14.34 6.99 5.83
C ASP A 42 14.29 7.50 4.37
N GLY A 43 13.11 7.90 3.88
CA GLY A 43 12.89 8.46 2.54
C GLY A 43 12.64 7.43 1.44
N TYR A 44 12.52 6.14 1.77
CA TYR A 44 12.18 5.09 0.82
C TYR A 44 10.68 4.83 0.75
N TYR A 45 10.20 4.25 -0.35
CA TYR A 45 8.81 3.80 -0.43
C TYR A 45 8.64 2.35 0.04
N ARG A 46 7.54 2.11 0.75
CA ARG A 46 6.99 0.77 1.02
C ARG A 46 5.75 0.58 0.16
N ARG A 47 5.69 -0.54 -0.58
CA ARG A 47 4.53 -0.93 -1.38
C ARG A 47 3.74 -2.00 -0.65
N PHE A 48 2.46 -1.77 -0.42
CA PHE A 48 1.55 -2.75 0.15
C PHE A 48 0.69 -3.34 -0.95
N THR A 49 0.63 -4.67 -1.05
CA THR A 49 -0.13 -5.39 -2.08
C THR A 49 -0.82 -6.59 -1.46
N ASN A 50 -1.95 -7.02 -2.03
CA ASN A 50 -2.58 -8.27 -1.60
C ASN A 50 -1.62 -9.45 -1.75
N ARG A 51 -1.64 -10.34 -0.77
CA ARG A 51 -0.97 -11.63 -0.81
C ARG A 51 -1.51 -12.42 -2.00
N ARG A 52 -0.61 -12.87 -2.87
CA ARG A 52 -0.98 -13.81 -3.93
C ARG A 52 -1.27 -15.15 -3.27
N GLY A 53 -2.49 -15.64 -3.44
CA GLY A 53 -2.86 -17.01 -3.11
C GLY A 53 -2.14 -18.02 -4.00
#